data_AF-S6GLC3-F1
#
_entry.id   AF-S6GLC3-F1
#
_cell.length_a   1.000
_cell.length_b   1.000
_cell.length_c   1.000
_cell.angle_alpha   90.00
_cell.angle_beta   90.00
_cell.angle_gamma   90.00
#
_symmetry.space_group_name_H-M   'P 1'
#
loop_
_entity.id
_entity.type
_entity.pdbx_description
1 polymer ?
#
loop_
_entity_poly.entity_id
_entity_poly.type
_entity_poly.pdbx_seq_one_letter_code
_entity_poly.pdbx_strand_id
1 'polypeptide(L)' 'MHLIICRNVLIYFDRELQNNVLNLFKDSLIHKGFLVLGDKESLEFSSVNKCFSRYEKKERIFQLDACV' A
#
# COMPACT_ATOMS: atom_id res chain seq x y z
N MET A 1 -6.98 3.93 10.54
CA MET A 1 -5.74 4.71 10.71
C MET A 1 -5.63 5.77 9.61
N HIS A 2 -5.02 6.93 9.89
CA HIS A 2 -4.83 8.00 8.88
C HIS A 2 -3.59 7.78 8.00
N LEU A 3 -2.55 7.14 8.55
CA LEU A 3 -1.25 6.96 7.90
C LEU A 3 -0.66 5.62 8.32
N ILE A 4 -0.13 4.87 7.35
CA ILE A 4 0.69 3.68 7.56
C ILE A 4 1.98 3.88 6.77
N ILE A 5 3.12 3.64 7.42
CA ILE A 5 4.46 3.68 6.80
C ILE A 5 5.04 2.28 6.89
N CYS A 6 5.35 1.67 5.74
CA CYS A 6 5.96 0.36 5.66
C CYS A 6 7.06 0.40 4.61
N ARG A 7 8.27 0.83 5.03
CA ARG A 7 9.44 0.97 4.16
C ARG A 7 10.48 -0.09 4.52
N ASN A 8 11.01 -0.78 3.51
CA ASN A 8 12.06 -1.80 3.59
C ASN A 8 11.69 -3.07 4.36
N VAL A 9 10.41 -3.41 4.49
CA VAL A 9 9.93 -4.60 5.21
C VAL A 9 9.29 -5.62 4.26
N LEU A 10 8.47 -5.18 3.31
CA LEU A 10 7.76 -6.08 2.38
C LEU A 10 8.71 -6.86 1.49
N ILE A 11 9.92 -6.35 1.24
CA ILE A 11 10.96 -7.04 0.45
C ILE A 11 11.40 -8.39 1.04
N TYR A 12 11.11 -8.64 2.32
CA TYR A 12 11.43 -9.90 2.99
C TYR A 12 10.29 -10.93 2.92
N PHE A 13 9.14 -10.54 2.39
CA PHE A 13 7.96 -11.40 2.29
C PHE A 13 7.84 -11.98 0.89
N ASP A 14 7.32 -13.21 0.80
CA ASP A 14 6.86 -13.75 -0.47
C ASP A 14 5.63 -13.01 -1.00
N ARG A 15 5.22 -13.28 -2.24
CA ARG A 15 4.11 -12.59 -2.88
C ARG A 15 2.77 -12.79 -2.17
N GLU A 16 2.55 -13.97 -1.58
CA GLU A 16 1.30 -14.29 -0.89
C GLU A 16 1.19 -13.46 0.40
N LEU A 17 2.26 -13.47 1.20
CA LEU A 17 2.33 -12.69 2.44
C LEU A 17 2.32 -11.18 2.17
N GLN A 18 3.00 -10.71 1.12
CA GLN A 18 2.91 -9.31 0.69
C GLN A 18 1.45 -8.93 0.41
N ASN A 19 0.72 -9.75 -0.36
CA ASN A 19 -0.67 -9.45 -0.69
C ASN A 19 -1.57 -9.46 0.54
N ASN A 20 -1.37 -10.40 1.48
CA ASN A 20 -2.12 -10.46 2.73
C ASN A 20 -1.88 -9.22 3.60
N VAL A 21 -0.63 -8.79 3.76
CA VAL A 21 -0.27 -7.58 4.52
C VAL A 21 -0.84 -6.32 3.87
N LEU A 22 -0.78 -6.22 2.54
CA LEU A 22 -1.35 -5.08 1.81
C LEU A 22 -2.88 -5.02 1.92
N ASN A 23 -3.58 -6.16 1.95
CA ASN A 23 -5.01 -6.21 2.26
C ASN A 23 -5.29 -5.72 3.69
N LEU A 24 -4.52 -6.18 4.67
CA LEU A 24 -4.64 -5.73 6.05
C LEU A 24 -4.45 -4.20 6.17
N PHE A 25 -3.47 -3.64 5.46
CA PHE A 25 -3.26 -2.18 5.43
C PHE A 25 -4.45 -1.44 4.82
N LYS A 26 -4.99 -1.93 3.70
CA LYS A 26 -6.19 -1.36 3.07
C LYS A 26 -7.38 -1.37 4.03
N ASP A 27 -7.61 -2.49 4.73
CA ASP A 27 -8.73 -2.62 5.67
C ASP A 27 -8.51 -1.81 6.97
N SER A 28 -7.26 -1.52 7.33
CA SER A 28 -6.89 -0.73 8.51
C SER A 28 -6.88 0.78 8.26
N LEU A 29 -6.75 1.22 7.00
CA LEU A 29 -6.75 2.62 6.62
C LEU A 29 -8.17 3.17 6.52
N ILE A 30 -8.34 4.43 6.93
CA ILE A 30 -9.60 5.15 6.65
C ILE A 30 -9.61 5.61 5.20
N HIS A 31 -10.80 5.92 4.67
CA HIS A 31 -10.92 6.59 3.37
C HIS A 31 -10.07 7.88 3.35
N LYS A 32 -9.36 8.11 2.24
CA LYS A 32 -8.35 9.17 2.07
C LYS A 32 -7.12 9.08 2.97
N GLY A 33 -6.96 8.00 3.73
CA GLY A 33 -5.73 7.71 4.47
C GLY A 33 -4.56 7.37 3.56
N PHE A 34 -3.34 7.45 4.08
CA PHE A 34 -2.11 7.29 3.29
C PHE A 34 -1.33 6.03 3.63
N LEU A 35 -0.77 5.41 2.60
CA LEU A 35 0.21 4.32 2.69
C LEU A 35 1.51 4.80 2.06
N VAL A 36 2.62 4.67 2.78
CA VAL A 36 3.97 5.01 2.29
C VAL A 36 4.81 3.74 2.23
N LEU A 37 5.32 3.42 1.03
CA LEU A 37 6.18 2.25 0.79
C LEU A 37 7.63 2.67 0.48
N GLY A 38 8.56 1.73 0.56
CA GLY A 38 9.95 1.93 0.19
C GLY A 38 10.22 1.72 -1.30
N ASP A 39 11.39 2.16 -1.77
CA ASP A 39 11.76 2.24 -3.20
C ASP A 39 11.78 0.90 -3.95
N LYS A 40 11.74 -0.22 -3.25
CA LYS A 40 11.69 -1.57 -3.82
C LYS A 40 10.35 -2.28 -3.60
N GLU A 41 9.36 -1.57 -3.04
CA GLU A 41 8.07 -2.11 -2.60
C GLU A 41 6.92 -1.44 -3.34
N SER A 42 6.10 -2.22 -4.02
CA SER A 42 5.06 -1.69 -4.92
C SER A 42 3.71 -2.31 -4.59
N LEU A 43 2.65 -1.58 -4.88
CA LEU A 43 1.29 -2.13 -4.93
C LEU A 43 1.01 -2.83 -6.26
N GLU A 44 1.89 -2.71 -7.24
CA GLU A 44 1.74 -3.37 -8.54
C GLU A 44 1.58 -4.89 -8.36
N PHE A 45 0.61 -5.46 -9.06
CA PHE A 45 0.25 -6.88 -8.99
C PHE A 45 -0.35 -7.34 -7.64
N SER A 46 -0.62 -6.44 -6.70
CA SER A 46 -1.44 -6.73 -5.51
C SER A 46 -2.93 -6.60 -5.80
N SER A 47 -3.76 -7.32 -5.06
CA SER A 47 -5.23 -7.25 -5.17
C SER A 47 -5.79 -5.88 -4.79
N VAL A 48 -5.04 -5.11 -3.99
CA VAL A 48 -5.48 -3.80 -3.49
C VAL A 48 -5.06 -2.63 -4.38
N ASN A 49 -4.24 -2.86 -5.41
CA ASN A 49 -3.69 -1.80 -6.26
C ASN A 49 -4.75 -0.82 -6.78
N LYS A 50 -5.94 -1.33 -7.16
CA LYS A 50 -7.03 -0.52 -7.70
C LYS A 50 -7.75 0.35 -6.65
N CYS A 51 -7.54 0.07 -5.38
CA CYS A 51 -8.08 0.85 -4.26
C CYS A 51 -7.19 2.03 -3.89
N PHE A 52 -5.96 2.10 -4.41
CA PHE A 52 -5.00 3.14 -4.08
C PHE A 52 -4.72 4.02 -5.29
N SER A 53 -4.79 5.34 -5.11
CA SER A 53 -4.24 6.29 -6.06
C SER A 53 -2.79 6.62 -5.70
N ARG A 54 -1.96 6.91 -6.72
CA ARG A 54 -0.59 7.41 -6.48
C ARG A 54 -0.67 8.90 -6.19
N TYR A 55 -0.36 9.28 -4.94
CA TYR A 55 -0.33 10.67 -4.51
C TYR A 55 1.02 11.33 -4.84
N GLU A 56 2.13 10.67 -4.50
CA GLU A 56 3.48 11.10 -4.88
C GLU A 56 4.28 9.87 -5.35
N LYS A 57 4.73 9.90 -6.61
CA LYS A 57 5.38 8.75 -7.26
C LYS A 57 6.80 8.55 -6.75
N LYS A 58 7.54 9.64 -6.53
CA LYS A 58 8.96 9.59 -6.14
C LYS A 58 9.12 8.95 -4.76
N GLU A 59 8.30 9.41 -3.82
CA GLU A 59 8.33 8.97 -2.41
C GLU A 59 7.40 7.77 -2.14
N ARG A 60 6.82 7.17 -3.19
CA ARG A 60 5.89 6.02 -3.14
C ARG A 60 4.79 6.20 -2.10
N ILE A 61 4.12 7.35 -2.20
CA ILE A 61 2.97 7.70 -1.36
C ILE A 61 1.69 7.37 -2.12
N PHE A 62 0.84 6.59 -1.48
CA PHE A 62 -0.43 6.13 -2.00
C PHE A 62 -1.56 6.62 -1.09
N GLN A 63 -2.69 7.01 -1.68
CA GLN A 63 -3.88 7.39 -0.95
C GLN A 63 -4.97 6.32 -1.15
N LEU A 64 -5.62 5.90 -0.06
CA LEU A 64 -6.76 5.01 -0.12
C LEU A 64 -7.97 5.76 -0.67
N ASP A 65 -8.48 5.30 -1.80
CA ASP A 65 -9.65 5.82 -2.49
C ASP A 65 -10.73 4.73 -2.62
N ALA A 66 -11.74 4.98 -3.45
CA ALA A 66 -12.70 3.93 -3.80
C ALA A 66 -12.02 2.87 -4.68
N CYS A 67 -12.22 1.60 -4.36
CA CYS A 67 -11.80 0.49 -5.23
C CYS A 67 -12.63 0.54 -6.52
N VAL A 68 -11.97 0.81 -7.66
CA VAL A 68 -12.58 0.78 -9.01
C VAL A 68 -12.26 -0.52 -9.73
#